data_AF-A0A7X9E9M9-F1
#
_entry.id   AF-A0A7X9E9M9-F1
#
_cell.length_a   1.000
_cell.length_b   1.000
_cell.length_c   1.000
_cell.angle_alpha   90.00
_cell.angle_beta   90.00
_cell.angle_gamma   90.00
#
_symmetry.space_group_name_H-M   'P 1'
#
loop_
_entity.id
_entity.type
_entity.pdbx_description
1 polymer ?
#
loop_
_entity_poly.entity_id
_entity_poly.type
_entity_poly.pdbx_seq_one_letter_code
_entity_poly.pdbx_strand_id
1 'polypeptide(L)'
;MLITYRVGETENKGVRFEDGLDPKKDKGRIVRECAISLGRIKDLEKELAEEKEKYESFVKLRYQVYKHEKIKDLEEEFKGTIPNKKNLIEKFYSEGKCYDEIALLTGTSKDYIYKVVSNYKKRKDIKDLKSDKTELEIMIIQLALYEKTINEIVASLGCSRQYVYKVLKENNITNYKRSKKGKVSL
;
A
#
# COMPACT_ATOMS: atom_id res chain seq x y z
N MET A 1 -21.99 -13.19 6.16
CA MET A 1 -21.43 -14.55 6.02
C MET A 1 -20.14 -14.58 6.83
N LEU A 2 -20.17 -15.13 8.05
CA LEU A 2 -18.97 -15.26 8.89
C LEU A 2 -18.16 -16.44 8.38
N ILE A 3 -16.94 -16.19 7.93
CA ILE A 3 -15.98 -17.25 7.60
C ILE A 3 -15.28 -17.63 8.90
N THR A 4 -15.77 -18.67 9.57
CA THR A 4 -15.06 -19.33 10.66
C THR A 4 -14.09 -20.33 10.06
N TYR A 5 -12.79 -20.09 10.20
CA TYR A 5 -11.78 -21.10 9.89
C TYR A 5 -11.91 -22.24 10.89
N ARG A 6 -12.32 -23.43 10.41
CA ARG A 6 -12.08 -24.67 11.13
C ARG A 6 -10.57 -24.77 11.29
N VAL A 7 -10.07 -24.56 12.51
CA VAL A 7 -8.72 -24.97 12.88
C VAL A 7 -8.72 -26.48 12.72
N GLY A 8 -8.22 -26.94 11.57
CA GLY A 8 -8.05 -28.36 11.31
C GLY A 8 -7.17 -28.91 12.42
N GLU A 9 -7.65 -29.96 13.07
CA GLU A 9 -6.88 -30.85 13.93
C GLU A 9 -5.78 -31.51 13.11
N THR A 10 -4.78 -30.73 12.74
CA THR A 10 -3.48 -31.24 12.29
C THR A 10 -2.60 -31.10 13.50
N GLU A 11 -2.26 -32.25 14.07
CA GLU A 11 -1.38 -32.44 15.20
C GLU A 11 -0.37 -31.31 15.33
N ASN A 12 -0.64 -30.38 16.27
CA ASN A 12 0.33 -29.39 16.71
C ASN A 12 1.54 -30.13 17.28
N LYS A 13 2.48 -30.52 16.42
CA LYS A 13 3.86 -30.81 16.80
C LYS A 13 4.57 -29.49 17.11
N GLY A 14 4.01 -28.76 18.06
CA GLY A 14 4.68 -27.66 18.73
C GLY A 14 6.04 -28.16 19.20
N VAL A 15 7.04 -27.31 19.12
CA VAL A 15 8.37 -27.58 19.67
C VAL A 15 8.18 -27.74 21.18
N ARG A 16 7.99 -28.97 21.64
CA ARG A 16 8.03 -29.29 23.07
C ARG A 16 9.50 -29.47 23.39
N PHE A 17 10.12 -28.42 23.93
CA PHE A 17 11.20 -28.65 24.87
C PHE A 17 10.51 -29.38 26.03
N GLU A 18 10.75 -30.68 26.19
CA GLU A 18 10.41 -31.32 27.45
C GLU A 18 11.14 -30.51 28.53
N ASP A 19 10.38 -29.82 29.39
CA ASP A 19 10.91 -29.13 30.55
C ASP A 19 11.70 -30.17 31.37
N GLY A 20 13.04 -30.19 31.20
CA GLY A 20 13.88 -31.25 31.76
C GLY A 20 15.19 -31.57 31.03
N LEU A 21 15.51 -30.96 29.89
CA LEU A 21 16.79 -31.20 29.19
C LEU A 21 17.97 -30.55 29.94
N ASP A 22 18.98 -31.34 30.32
CA ASP A 22 20.23 -30.84 30.92
C ASP A 22 21.21 -30.45 29.80
N PRO A 23 21.58 -29.16 29.65
CA PRO A 23 22.45 -28.70 28.56
C PRO A 23 23.82 -29.39 28.48
N LYS A 24 24.29 -29.97 29.59
CA LYS A 24 25.57 -30.70 29.64
C LYS A 24 25.45 -32.15 29.21
N LYS A 25 24.31 -32.80 29.46
CA LYS A 25 24.09 -34.22 29.14
C LYS A 25 23.40 -34.42 27.79
N ASP A 26 22.52 -33.50 27.39
CA ASP A 26 21.65 -33.63 26.22
C ASP A 26 22.07 -32.76 25.04
N LYS A 27 23.30 -32.25 25.05
CA LYS A 27 23.84 -31.32 24.03
C LYS A 27 23.56 -31.76 22.60
N GLY A 28 23.74 -33.05 22.28
CA GLY A 28 23.50 -33.58 20.94
C GLY A 28 22.02 -33.63 20.53
N ARG A 29 21.09 -33.75 21.50
CA ARG A 29 19.64 -33.71 21.24
C ARG A 29 19.18 -32.27 21.03
N ILE A 30 19.64 -31.35 21.87
CA ILE A 30 19.37 -29.91 21.75
C ILE A 30 19.84 -29.37 20.39
N VAL A 31 21.07 -29.69 19.97
CA VAL A 31 21.62 -29.24 18.68
C VAL A 31 20.77 -29.76 17.50
N ARG A 32 20.28 -31.00 17.58
CA ARG A 32 19.41 -31.59 16.53
C ARG A 32 18.04 -30.91 16.48
N GLU A 33 17.42 -30.66 17.62
CA GLU A 33 16.12 -29.96 17.69
C GLU A 33 16.23 -28.50 17.24
N CYS A 34 17.33 -27.82 17.56
CA CYS A 34 17.61 -26.48 17.03
C CYS A 34 17.79 -26.50 15.52
N ALA A 35 18.51 -27.48 14.96
CA ALA A 35 18.69 -27.61 13.51
C ALA A 35 17.35 -27.88 12.79
N ILE A 36 16.50 -28.74 13.35
CA ILE A 36 15.16 -29.01 12.82
C ILE A 36 14.29 -27.75 12.87
N SER A 37 14.28 -27.04 14.00
CA SER A 37 13.53 -25.80 14.17
C SER A 37 14.00 -24.72 13.20
N LEU A 38 15.30 -24.62 12.96
CA LEU A 38 15.88 -23.66 12.02
C LEU A 38 15.54 -23.98 10.57
N GLY A 39 15.42 -25.26 10.21
CA GLY A 39 14.86 -25.70 8.93
C GLY A 39 13.42 -25.24 8.74
N ARG A 40 12.56 -25.49 9.74
CA ARG A 40 11.15 -25.06 9.72
C ARG A 40 10.99 -23.55 9.59
N ILE A 41 11.84 -22.77 10.27
CA ILE A 41 11.82 -21.31 10.16
C ILE A 41 12.10 -20.87 8.71
N LYS A 42 13.08 -21.48 8.04
CA LYS A 42 13.40 -21.16 6.64
C LYS A 42 12.26 -21.51 5.69
N ASP A 43 11.58 -22.63 5.92
CA ASP A 43 10.42 -23.02 5.14
C ASP A 43 9.27 -22.01 5.30
N LEU A 44 8.97 -21.59 6.53
CA LEU A 44 7.97 -20.55 6.83
C LEU A 44 8.34 -19.18 6.25
N GLU A 45 9.63 -18.80 6.28
CA GLU A 45 10.10 -17.55 5.66
C GLU A 45 9.89 -17.56 4.14
N LYS A 46 10.07 -18.72 3.50
CA LYS A 46 9.83 -18.89 2.07
C LYS A 46 8.34 -18.81 1.74
N GLU A 47 7.49 -19.50 2.50
CA GLU A 47 6.02 -19.41 2.33
C GLU A 47 5.52 -17.98 2.48
N LEU A 48 6.02 -17.25 3.50
CA LEU A 48 5.68 -15.85 3.71
C LEU A 48 6.12 -14.96 2.54
N ALA A 49 7.26 -15.25 1.91
CA ALA A 49 7.72 -14.51 0.73
C ALA A 49 6.81 -14.75 -0.48
N GLU A 50 6.43 -16.01 -0.74
CA GLU A 50 5.51 -16.37 -1.83
C GLU A 50 4.12 -15.76 -1.63
N GLU A 51 3.62 -15.72 -0.39
CA GLU A 51 2.33 -15.12 -0.07
C GLU A 51 2.34 -13.59 -0.23
N LYS A 52 3.45 -12.93 0.14
CA LYS A 52 3.65 -11.50 -0.12
C LYS A 52 3.66 -11.17 -1.61
N GLU A 53 4.31 -11.98 -2.44
CA GLU A 53 4.34 -11.78 -3.89
C GLU A 53 2.95 -11.96 -4.51
N LYS A 54 2.20 -13.00 -4.09
CA LYS A 54 0.81 -13.18 -4.49
C LYS A 54 -0.06 -11.99 -4.09
N TYR A 55 0.08 -11.49 -2.86
CA TYR A 55 -0.66 -10.32 -2.39
C TYR A 55 -0.36 -9.07 -3.24
N GLU A 56 0.91 -8.80 -3.56
CA GLU A 56 1.28 -7.69 -4.44
C GLU A 56 0.63 -7.81 -5.83
N SER A 57 0.56 -9.02 -6.38
CA SER A 57 -0.11 -9.27 -7.66
C SER A 57 -1.63 -9.00 -7.60
N PHE A 58 -2.29 -9.40 -6.50
CA PHE A 58 -3.72 -9.16 -6.30
C PHE A 58 -4.04 -7.68 -6.13
N VAL A 59 -3.19 -6.91 -5.44
CA VAL A 59 -3.36 -5.46 -5.31
C VAL A 59 -3.28 -4.78 -6.68
N LYS A 60 -2.33 -5.18 -7.53
CA LYS A 60 -2.22 -4.67 -8.91
C LYS A 60 -3.46 -5.02 -9.74
N LEU A 61 -3.91 -6.26 -9.67
CA LEU A 61 -5.09 -6.73 -10.42
C LEU A 61 -6.35 -5.97 -9.98
N ARG A 62 -6.55 -5.80 -8.66
CA ARG A 62 -7.68 -5.05 -8.09
C ARG A 62 -7.70 -3.61 -8.59
N TYR A 63 -6.53 -2.96 -8.66
CA TYR A 63 -6.42 -1.60 -9.18
C TYR A 63 -6.77 -1.52 -10.68
N GLN A 64 -6.41 -2.53 -11.47
CA GLN A 64 -6.77 -2.60 -12.88
C GLN A 64 -8.27 -2.83 -13.09
N VAL A 65 -8.87 -3.74 -12.33
CA VAL A 65 -10.32 -4.01 -12.39
C VAL A 65 -11.11 -2.75 -12.01
N TYR A 66 -10.73 -2.07 -10.93
CA TYR A 66 -11.36 -0.81 -10.51
C TYR A 66 -11.34 0.25 -11.62
N LYS A 67 -10.21 0.40 -12.33
CA LYS A 67 -10.13 1.32 -13.47
C LYS A 67 -11.09 0.93 -14.58
N HIS A 68 -11.16 -0.36 -14.91
CA HIS A 68 -12.00 -0.85 -16.00
C HIS A 68 -13.49 -0.70 -15.70
N GLU A 69 -13.93 -1.05 -14.49
CA GLU A 69 -15.33 -0.90 -14.06
C GLU A 69 -15.72 0.57 -14.08
N LYS A 70 -14.88 1.46 -13.51
CA LYS A 70 -15.17 2.88 -13.52
C LYS A 70 -15.24 3.47 -14.92
N ILE A 71 -14.32 3.12 -15.82
CA ILE A 71 -14.36 3.58 -17.22
C ILE A 71 -15.67 3.17 -17.91
N LYS A 72 -16.14 1.93 -17.69
CA LYS A 72 -17.41 1.45 -18.27
C LYS A 72 -18.64 2.18 -17.73
N ASP A 73 -18.73 2.37 -16.41
CA ASP A 73 -19.82 3.13 -15.78
C ASP A 73 -19.97 4.54 -16.40
N LEU A 74 -18.86 5.13 -16.84
CA LEU A 74 -18.79 6.49 -17.35
C LEU A 74 -18.99 6.59 -18.86
N GLU A 75 -18.55 5.58 -19.64
CA GLU A 75 -18.87 5.48 -21.07
C GLU A 75 -20.38 5.41 -21.28
N GLU A 76 -21.08 4.69 -20.39
CA GLU A 76 -22.55 4.64 -20.35
C GLU A 76 -23.17 6.01 -19.98
N GLU A 77 -22.56 6.75 -19.05
CA GLU A 77 -23.07 8.04 -18.56
C GLU A 77 -22.98 9.17 -19.62
N PHE A 78 -21.95 9.16 -20.47
CA PHE A 78 -21.66 10.28 -21.39
C PHE A 78 -22.01 10.03 -22.86
N LYS A 79 -22.59 8.88 -23.23
CA LYS A 79 -23.07 8.55 -24.60
C LYS A 79 -22.10 9.00 -25.72
N GLY A 80 -20.79 8.85 -25.50
CA GLY A 80 -19.76 9.08 -26.51
C GLY A 80 -19.45 10.52 -26.93
N THR A 81 -19.98 11.57 -26.27
CA THR A 81 -19.60 12.97 -26.58
C THR A 81 -18.89 13.62 -25.42
N ILE A 82 -17.55 13.73 -25.51
CA ILE A 82 -16.69 14.29 -24.46
C ILE A 82 -16.84 15.83 -24.44
N PRO A 83 -17.43 16.43 -23.39
CA PRO A 83 -17.45 17.88 -23.20
C PRO A 83 -16.02 18.42 -23.06
N ASN A 84 -15.83 19.70 -23.38
CA ASN A 84 -14.54 20.38 -23.27
C ASN A 84 -13.82 20.02 -21.94
N LYS A 85 -12.60 19.45 -22.04
CA LYS A 85 -11.89 18.78 -20.92
C LYS A 85 -11.81 19.62 -19.65
N LYS A 86 -11.65 20.95 -19.80
CA LYS A 86 -11.63 21.89 -18.67
C LYS A 86 -12.95 21.87 -17.87
N ASN A 87 -14.08 21.94 -18.56
CA ASN A 87 -15.40 21.95 -17.91
C ASN A 87 -15.69 20.61 -17.22
N LEU A 88 -15.17 19.51 -17.79
CA LEU A 88 -15.27 18.18 -17.19
C LEU A 88 -14.53 18.09 -15.85
N ILE A 89 -13.30 18.61 -15.80
CA ILE A 89 -12.49 18.67 -14.58
C ILE A 89 -13.18 19.50 -13.50
N GLU A 90 -13.74 20.66 -13.88
CA GLU A 90 -14.45 21.54 -12.94
C GLU A 90 -15.74 20.89 -12.41
N LYS A 91 -16.49 20.21 -13.28
CA LYS A 91 -17.70 19.46 -12.90
C LYS A 91 -17.37 18.32 -11.93
N PHE A 92 -16.43 17.44 -12.28
CA PHE A 92 -16.05 16.33 -11.41
C PHE A 92 -15.44 16.78 -10.07
N TYR A 93 -14.70 17.88 -10.08
CA TYR A 93 -14.22 18.47 -8.84
C TYR A 93 -15.37 18.99 -7.96
N SER A 94 -16.37 19.65 -8.56
CA SER A 94 -17.56 20.13 -7.83
C SER A 94 -18.44 19.00 -7.28
N GLU A 95 -18.40 17.81 -7.91
CA GLU A 95 -19.04 16.58 -7.44
C GLU A 95 -18.25 15.88 -6.32
N GLY A 96 -17.10 16.41 -5.92
CA GLY A 96 -16.28 15.86 -4.83
C GLY A 96 -15.32 14.74 -5.23
N LYS A 97 -15.13 14.50 -6.54
CA LYS A 97 -14.19 13.47 -7.02
C LYS A 97 -12.74 13.88 -6.74
N CYS A 98 -11.91 12.93 -6.34
CA CYS A 98 -10.50 13.19 -6.07
C CYS A 98 -9.69 13.37 -7.37
N TYR A 99 -8.49 13.94 -7.27
CA TYR A 99 -7.69 14.26 -8.47
C TYR A 99 -7.26 13.00 -9.25
N ASP A 100 -7.12 11.88 -8.58
CA ASP A 100 -6.77 10.60 -9.19
C ASP A 100 -7.93 10.04 -10.01
N GLU A 101 -9.15 10.15 -9.48
CA GLU A 101 -10.36 9.88 -10.23
C GLU A 101 -10.45 10.82 -11.42
N ILE A 102 -10.37 12.14 -11.22
CA ILE A 102 -10.44 13.12 -12.32
C ILE A 102 -9.39 12.85 -13.42
N ALA A 103 -8.18 12.42 -13.05
CA ALA A 103 -7.13 12.05 -14.01
C ALA A 103 -7.52 10.83 -14.85
N LEU A 104 -8.11 9.81 -14.23
CA LEU A 104 -8.66 8.65 -14.92
C LEU A 104 -9.84 9.05 -15.81
N LEU A 105 -10.74 9.89 -15.32
CA LEU A 105 -11.96 10.33 -16.01
C LEU A 105 -11.70 11.18 -17.24
N THR A 106 -10.64 11.99 -17.21
CA THR A 106 -10.39 13.02 -18.25
C THR A 106 -9.21 12.66 -19.15
N GLY A 107 -8.46 11.61 -18.80
CA GLY A 107 -7.19 11.25 -19.44
C GLY A 107 -6.16 12.38 -19.37
N THR A 108 -6.25 13.23 -18.35
CA THR A 108 -5.41 14.43 -18.23
C THR A 108 -4.41 14.28 -17.09
N SER A 109 -3.25 14.90 -17.24
CA SER A 109 -2.22 14.86 -16.20
C SER A 109 -2.72 15.52 -14.92
N LYS A 110 -2.30 14.98 -13.77
CA LYS A 110 -2.63 15.54 -12.44
C LYS A 110 -2.20 17.00 -12.32
N ASP A 111 -1.11 17.39 -12.96
CA ASP A 111 -0.64 18.79 -13.01
C ASP A 111 -1.63 19.73 -13.69
N TYR A 112 -2.22 19.29 -14.81
CA TYR A 112 -3.21 20.09 -15.51
C TYR A 112 -4.51 20.20 -14.70
N ILE A 113 -4.93 19.09 -14.07
CA ILE A 113 -6.09 19.05 -13.17
C ILE A 113 -5.89 20.02 -12.01
N TYR A 114 -4.71 20.00 -11.37
CA TYR A 114 -4.38 20.91 -10.29
C TYR A 114 -4.51 22.37 -10.72
N LYS A 115 -3.98 22.73 -11.91
CA LYS A 115 -4.11 24.10 -12.45
C LYS A 115 -5.57 24.50 -12.67
N VAL A 116 -6.38 23.62 -13.26
CA VAL A 116 -7.79 23.90 -13.54
C VAL A 116 -8.58 24.05 -12.23
N VAL A 117 -8.40 23.12 -11.29
CA VAL A 117 -9.06 23.15 -9.98
C VAL A 117 -8.62 24.35 -9.14
N SER A 118 -7.33 24.68 -9.13
CA SER A 118 -6.81 25.87 -8.41
C SER A 118 -7.46 27.16 -8.92
N ASN A 119 -7.58 27.31 -10.25
CA ASN A 119 -8.27 28.44 -10.85
C ASN A 119 -9.77 28.42 -10.55
N TYR A 120 -10.41 27.25 -10.59
CA TYR A 120 -11.81 27.10 -10.23
C TYR A 120 -12.10 27.51 -8.77
N LYS A 121 -11.28 27.03 -7.82
CA LYS A 121 -11.34 27.40 -6.39
C LYS A 121 -11.22 28.91 -6.20
N LYS A 122 -10.23 29.55 -6.85
CA LYS A 122 -10.04 31.01 -6.82
C LYS A 122 -11.26 31.76 -7.36
N ARG A 123 -11.85 31.30 -8.46
CA ARG A 123 -13.06 31.93 -9.05
C ARG A 123 -14.31 31.76 -8.20
N LYS A 124 -14.37 30.70 -7.38
CA LYS A 124 -15.56 30.34 -6.57
C LYS A 124 -15.38 30.59 -5.07
N ASP A 125 -14.26 31.17 -4.65
CA ASP A 125 -13.88 31.43 -3.26
C ASP A 125 -14.02 30.20 -2.33
N ILE A 126 -13.69 29.02 -2.86
CA ILE A 126 -13.76 27.75 -2.12
C ILE A 126 -12.53 27.63 -1.23
N LYS A 127 -12.74 27.64 0.09
CA LYS A 127 -11.69 27.36 1.09
C LYS A 127 -11.50 25.84 1.20
N ASP A 128 -10.25 25.39 1.25
CA ASP A 128 -9.93 23.98 1.45
C ASP A 128 -10.43 23.54 2.84
N LEU A 129 -11.52 22.77 2.85
CA LEU A 129 -11.84 21.89 3.97
C LEU A 129 -10.75 20.81 4.00
N LYS A 130 -10.10 20.62 5.15
CA LYS A 130 -9.18 19.48 5.35
C LYS A 130 -9.95 18.21 5.04
N SER A 131 -9.67 17.59 3.91
CA SER A 131 -10.33 16.34 3.53
C SER A 131 -9.88 15.22 4.47
N ASP A 132 -10.72 14.19 4.58
CA ASP A 132 -10.28 12.89 5.08
C ASP A 132 -9.10 12.38 4.23
N LYS A 133 -8.29 11.50 4.83
CA LYS A 133 -7.06 10.98 4.22
C LYS A 133 -7.40 10.36 2.86
N THR A 134 -6.67 10.75 1.83
CA THR A 134 -6.82 10.16 0.49
C THR A 134 -6.34 8.71 0.49
N GLU A 135 -6.82 7.90 -0.46
CA GLU A 135 -6.38 6.49 -0.58
C GLU A 135 -4.85 6.37 -0.75
N LEU A 136 -4.24 7.34 -1.44
CA LEU A 136 -2.79 7.41 -1.61
C LEU A 136 -2.07 7.68 -0.27
N GLU A 137 -2.65 8.51 0.60
CA GLU A 137 -2.15 8.77 1.95
C GLU A 137 -2.29 7.55 2.86
N ILE A 138 -3.40 6.81 2.74
CA ILE A 138 -3.62 5.54 3.45
C ILE A 138 -2.56 4.50 3.03
N MET A 139 -2.29 4.36 1.73
CA MET A 139 -1.26 3.45 1.23
C MET A 139 0.15 3.85 1.67
N ILE A 140 0.47 5.15 1.69
CA ILE A 140 1.76 5.64 2.22
C ILE A 140 1.92 5.24 3.68
N ILE A 141 0.87 5.42 4.51
CA ILE A 141 0.88 5.06 5.93
C ILE A 141 1.07 3.55 6.10
N GLN A 142 0.32 2.73 5.37
CA GLN A 142 0.42 1.27 5.45
C GLN A 142 1.82 0.79 5.09
N LEU A 143 2.38 1.23 3.95
CA LEU A 143 3.73 0.81 3.54
C LEU A 143 4.82 1.25 4.53
N ALA A 144 4.67 2.43 5.15
CA ALA A 144 5.57 2.87 6.20
C ALA A 144 5.49 2.00 7.47
N LEU A 145 4.28 1.58 7.87
CA LEU A 145 4.08 0.66 8.99
C LEU A 145 4.65 -0.75 8.72
N TYR A 146 4.68 -1.18 7.45
CA TYR A 146 5.38 -2.40 7.01
C TYR A 146 6.91 -2.20 6.85
N GLU A 147 7.48 -1.18 7.50
CA GLU A 147 8.90 -0.87 7.54
C GLU A 147 9.57 -0.63 6.17
N LYS A 148 8.83 -0.25 5.13
CA LYS A 148 9.45 0.15 3.85
C LYS A 148 10.21 1.45 4.01
N THR A 149 11.31 1.58 3.28
CA THR A 149 12.02 2.85 3.15
C THR A 149 11.23 3.81 2.28
N ILE A 150 11.45 5.12 2.47
CA ILE A 150 10.79 6.15 1.65
C ILE A 150 11.06 5.94 0.15
N ASN A 151 12.26 5.49 -0.23
CA ASN A 151 12.59 5.25 -1.63
C ASN A 151 11.76 4.09 -2.22
N GLU A 152 11.54 3.03 -1.43
CA GLU A 152 10.69 1.91 -1.85
C GLU A 152 9.23 2.36 -1.95
N ILE A 153 8.72 3.15 -1.01
CA ILE A 153 7.36 3.70 -1.06
C ILE A 153 7.16 4.56 -2.32
N VAL A 154 8.13 5.43 -2.62
CA VAL A 154 8.12 6.25 -3.84
C VAL A 154 8.12 5.39 -5.10
N ALA A 155 8.95 4.35 -5.15
CA ALA A 155 9.01 3.43 -6.28
C ALA A 155 7.72 2.63 -6.46
N SER A 156 7.09 2.20 -5.36
CA SER A 156 5.83 1.43 -5.39
C SER A 156 4.62 2.27 -5.79
N LEU A 157 4.54 3.52 -5.33
CA LEU A 157 3.35 4.37 -5.51
C LEU A 157 3.51 5.44 -6.60
N GLY A 158 4.73 5.65 -7.12
CA GLY A 158 5.00 6.65 -8.16
C GLY A 158 4.76 8.09 -7.70
N CYS A 159 4.84 8.37 -6.40
CA CYS A 159 4.60 9.69 -5.82
C CYS A 159 5.91 10.39 -5.44
N SER A 160 5.89 11.71 -5.28
CA SER A 160 7.12 12.45 -4.95
C SER A 160 7.61 12.15 -3.54
N ARG A 161 8.93 12.14 -3.36
CA ARG A 161 9.56 11.92 -2.05
C ARG A 161 9.10 12.94 -1.00
N GLN A 162 8.92 14.19 -1.42
CA GLN A 162 8.43 15.27 -0.57
C GLN A 162 6.99 15.02 -0.11
N TYR A 163 6.15 14.46 -0.98
CA TYR A 163 4.77 14.13 -0.61
C TYR A 163 4.73 13.02 0.44
N VAL A 164 5.52 11.96 0.29
CA VAL A 164 5.64 10.89 1.31
C VAL A 164 6.06 11.45 2.67
N TYR A 165 7.07 12.34 2.72
CA TYR A 165 7.49 12.98 3.97
C TYR A 165 6.37 13.82 4.62
N LYS A 166 5.64 14.59 3.80
CA LYS A 166 4.53 15.42 4.27
C LYS A 166 3.48 14.55 4.97
N VAL A 167 3.04 13.47 4.30
CA VAL A 167 2.01 12.55 4.80
C VAL A 167 2.45 11.87 6.10
N LEU A 168 3.68 11.35 6.17
CA LEU A 168 4.18 10.70 7.38
C LEU A 168 4.29 11.67 8.56
N LYS A 169 4.71 12.92 8.29
CA LYS A 169 4.81 13.98 9.31
C LYS A 169 3.44 14.39 9.84
N GLU A 170 2.46 14.58 8.97
CA GLU A 170 1.08 14.94 9.34
C GLU A 170 0.39 13.82 10.15
N ASN A 171 0.89 12.58 10.06
CA ASN A 171 0.36 11.41 10.76
C ASN A 171 1.23 10.92 11.93
N ASN A 172 2.25 11.67 12.34
CA ASN A 172 3.16 11.33 13.44
C ASN A 172 3.88 9.97 13.30
N ILE A 173 4.15 9.52 12.06
CA ILE A 173 4.84 8.25 11.80
C ILE A 173 6.34 8.51 11.66
N THR A 174 7.10 8.13 12.69
CA THR A 174 8.57 8.26 12.74
C THR A 174 9.32 6.94 12.49
N ASN A 175 8.61 5.81 12.58
CA ASN A 175 9.18 4.47 12.38
C ASN A 175 9.03 4.03 10.93
N TYR A 176 9.99 4.41 10.09
CA TYR A 176 10.19 3.84 8.75
C TYR A 176 11.68 3.55 8.57
N LYS A 177 12.05 2.51 7.79
CA LYS A 177 13.46 2.19 7.57
C LYS A 177 14.17 3.38 6.93
N ARG A 178 15.18 3.91 7.61
CA ARG A 178 16.11 4.88 7.02
C ARG A 178 17.08 4.10 6.14
N SER A 179 17.26 4.50 4.88
CA SER A 179 18.31 3.87 4.07
C SER A 179 19.65 4.11 4.75
N LYS A 180 20.44 3.05 4.99
CA LYS A 180 21.82 3.21 5.46
C LYS A 180 22.54 4.11 4.45
N LYS A 181 23.06 5.25 4.90
CA LYS A 181 24.01 6.03 4.09
C LYS A 181 25.20 5.11 3.84
N GLY A 182 25.33 4.61 2.62
CA GLY A 182 26.59 4.02 2.17
C GLY A 182 27.67 5.08 2.34
N LYS A 183 28.71 4.78 3.13
CA LYS A 183 29.96 5.53 3.06
C LYS A 183 30.46 5.34 1.63
N VAL A 184 30.42 6.40 0.84
CA VAL A 184 31.23 6.48 -0.37
C VAL A 184 32.66 6.61 0.13
N SER A 185 33.40 5.50 0.07
CA SER A 185 34.86 5.53 0.17
C SER A 185 35.38 6.21 -1.09
N LEU A 186 36.06 7.35 -0.90
CA LEU A 186 36.89 8.02 -1.90
C LEU A 186 38.06 7.12 -2.32
#